data_AF-A0AA87Q6C1-F1
#
_entry.id   AF-A0AA87Q6C1-F1
#
_cell.length_a   1.000
_cell.length_b   1.000
_cell.length_c   1.000
_cell.angle_alpha   90.00
_cell.angle_beta   90.00
_cell.angle_gamma   90.00
#
_symmetry.space_group_name_H-M   'P 1'
#
loop_
_entity.id
_entity.type
_entity.pdbx_description
1 polymer ?
#
loop_
_entity_poly.entity_id
_entity_poly.type
_entity_poly.pdbx_seq_one_letter_code
_entity_poly.pdbx_strand_id
1 'polypeptide(L)'
;MKQWISLQAELGDFQCRRTIYFFALKMSCAAIVLSVAIILLMLPAVQWFGLLPLPMLDAVRLCILLASFIGGIVSAALALLAGHAIHKLALSNAEFERLSRTDMLSGLLNRRAFTEALDRVEADASLVIFDVDRFKTINDRYGHASGDAVIIAVSQIFSSIFGGRDVVARLGGEEFGAIVHGHDMAERIARIEDVKALIAEHAIAVEGGAVTITISAGIADIWGPRRKEAAYAAADKALYLAKALGRNRIVHESEWMNQAWHRCSTDEQETVPDHVEQYRYGTRI
;
A
#
# COMPACT_ATOMS: atom_id res chain seq x y z
N MET A 1 27.44 -10.64 -4.02
CA MET A 1 26.15 -10.05 -3.58
C MET A 1 26.11 -8.52 -3.67
N LYS A 2 27.15 -7.78 -3.24
CA LYS A 2 27.18 -6.30 -3.34
C LYS A 2 27.12 -5.71 -4.77
N GLN A 3 27.65 -6.42 -5.78
CA GLN A 3 27.56 -5.99 -7.20
C GLN A 3 26.18 -6.16 -7.83
N TRP A 4 25.33 -7.05 -7.31
CA TRP A 4 23.97 -7.25 -7.83
C TRP A 4 23.03 -6.11 -7.39
N ILE A 5 23.25 -5.59 -6.18
CA ILE A 5 22.50 -4.46 -5.62
C ILE A 5 22.88 -3.14 -6.32
N SER A 6 24.13 -2.96 -6.74
CA SER A 6 24.51 -1.78 -7.55
C SER A 6 23.96 -1.83 -8.97
N LEU A 7 23.75 -3.02 -9.55
CA LEU A 7 23.07 -3.14 -10.84
C LEU A 7 21.59 -2.75 -10.73
N GLN A 8 20.91 -3.14 -9.64
CA GLN A 8 19.54 -2.69 -9.36
C GLN A 8 19.45 -1.18 -9.11
N ALA A 9 20.48 -0.57 -8.50
CA ALA A 9 20.53 0.88 -8.31
C ALA A 9 20.74 1.67 -9.62
N GLU A 10 21.49 1.13 -10.60
CA GLU A 10 21.61 1.74 -11.95
C GLU A 10 20.35 1.53 -12.82
N LEU A 11 19.56 0.48 -12.55
CA LEU A 11 18.26 0.22 -13.20
C LEU A 11 17.11 1.05 -12.58
N GLY A 12 17.41 1.90 -11.59
CA GLY A 12 16.44 2.45 -10.63
C GLY A 12 15.68 3.72 -11.01
N ASP A 13 15.93 4.34 -12.17
CA ASP A 13 15.14 5.51 -12.57
C ASP A 13 14.97 5.63 -14.10
N PHE A 14 14.28 4.64 -14.67
CA PHE A 14 13.80 4.71 -16.05
C PHE A 14 12.59 5.63 -16.24
N GLN A 15 12.20 6.41 -15.22
CA GLN A 15 11.09 7.36 -15.38
C GLN A 15 11.48 8.54 -16.29
N CYS A 16 12.78 8.88 -16.35
CA CYS A 16 13.27 9.98 -17.17
C CYS A 16 13.87 9.49 -18.49
N ARG A 17 13.40 10.04 -19.63
CA ARG A 17 13.90 9.70 -20.99
C ARG A 17 15.42 9.79 -21.10
N ARG A 18 16.03 10.72 -20.37
CA ARG A 18 17.48 10.96 -20.36
C ARG A 18 18.28 9.76 -19.80
N THR A 19 17.80 9.10 -18.76
CA THR A 19 18.48 7.94 -18.14
C THR A 19 18.54 6.76 -19.09
N ILE A 20 17.45 6.54 -19.86
CA ILE A 20 17.39 5.51 -20.90
C ILE A 20 18.47 5.75 -21.96
N TYR A 21 18.65 6.99 -22.44
CA TYR A 21 19.69 7.32 -23.42
C TYR A 21 21.10 7.13 -22.89
N PHE A 22 21.38 7.53 -21.63
CA PHE A 22 22.70 7.32 -21.02
C PHE A 22 23.03 5.84 -20.83
N PHE A 23 22.07 5.03 -20.39
CA PHE A 23 22.23 3.58 -20.27
C PHE A 23 22.48 2.93 -21.64
N ALA A 24 21.70 3.30 -22.66
CA ALA A 24 21.86 2.84 -24.03
C ALA A 24 23.26 3.14 -24.59
N LEU A 25 23.75 4.36 -24.37
CA LEU A 25 25.07 4.80 -24.83
C LEU A 25 26.20 4.04 -24.11
N LYS A 26 26.09 3.87 -22.78
CA LYS A 26 27.05 3.11 -21.96
C LYS A 26 27.16 1.66 -22.44
N MET A 27 26.01 1.01 -22.70
CA MET A 27 25.96 -0.37 -23.21
C MET A 27 26.50 -0.49 -24.64
N SER A 28 26.25 0.52 -25.49
CA SER A 28 26.80 0.57 -26.86
C SER A 28 28.32 0.70 -26.87
N CYS A 29 28.88 1.59 -26.04
CA CYS A 29 30.32 1.71 -25.89
C CYS A 29 30.95 0.42 -25.36
N ALA A 30 30.35 -0.20 -24.33
CA ALA A 30 30.85 -1.47 -23.77
C ALA A 30 30.86 -2.61 -24.79
N ALA A 31 29.80 -2.72 -25.61
CA ALA A 31 29.69 -3.73 -26.66
C ALA A 31 30.75 -3.54 -27.77
N ILE A 32 30.98 -2.30 -28.21
CA ILE A 32 32.00 -1.98 -29.21
C ILE A 32 33.40 -2.30 -28.67
N VAL A 33 33.71 -1.88 -27.43
CA VAL A 33 35.01 -2.15 -26.79
C VAL A 33 35.26 -3.66 -26.67
N LEU A 34 34.25 -4.43 -26.23
CA LEU A 34 34.36 -5.88 -26.12
C LEU A 34 34.56 -6.54 -27.49
N SER A 35 33.82 -6.10 -28.50
CA SER A 35 33.95 -6.61 -29.87
C SER A 35 35.36 -6.36 -30.44
N VAL A 36 35.89 -5.15 -30.28
CA VAL A 36 37.25 -4.79 -30.70
C VAL A 36 38.30 -5.62 -29.94
N ALA A 37 38.14 -5.81 -28.63
CA ALA A 37 39.06 -6.61 -27.82
C ALA A 37 39.09 -8.08 -28.27
N ILE A 38 37.93 -8.69 -28.55
CA ILE A 38 37.84 -10.07 -29.07
C ILE A 38 38.53 -10.17 -30.43
N ILE A 39 38.35 -9.19 -31.31
CA ILE A 39 38.96 -9.20 -32.65
C ILE A 39 40.48 -9.07 -32.55
N LEU A 40 40.99 -8.14 -31.75
CA LEU A 40 42.42 -7.97 -31.53
C LEU A 40 43.07 -9.23 -30.92
N LEU A 41 42.33 -9.96 -30.07
CA LEU A 41 42.79 -11.23 -29.49
C LEU A 41 42.84 -12.36 -30.53
N MET A 42 41.88 -12.43 -31.45
CA MET A 42 41.77 -13.51 -32.44
C MET A 42 42.65 -13.32 -33.68
N LEU A 43 42.90 -12.07 -34.08
CA LEU A 43 43.67 -11.73 -35.30
C LEU A 43 45.06 -12.41 -35.39
N PRO A 44 45.88 -12.43 -34.33
CA PRO A 44 47.19 -13.11 -34.37
C PRO A 44 47.08 -14.62 -34.62
N ALA A 45 46.05 -15.27 -34.06
CA ALA A 45 45.81 -16.70 -34.29
C ALA A 45 45.42 -16.97 -35.74
N VAL A 46 44.55 -16.14 -36.33
CA VAL A 46 44.17 -16.28 -37.75
C VAL A 46 45.37 -16.07 -38.69
N GLN A 47 46.24 -15.10 -38.36
CA GLN A 47 47.47 -14.87 -39.11
C GLN A 47 48.44 -16.06 -39.02
N TRP A 48 48.57 -16.67 -37.84
CA TRP A 48 49.40 -17.86 -37.64
C TRP A 48 48.99 -19.02 -38.55
N PHE A 49 47.69 -19.22 -38.78
CA PHE A 49 47.16 -20.23 -39.69
C PHE A 49 47.24 -19.85 -41.17
N GLY A 50 47.75 -18.67 -41.52
CA GLY A 50 47.87 -18.21 -42.92
C GLY A 50 46.53 -17.93 -43.61
N LEU A 51 45.46 -17.76 -42.84
CA LEU A 51 44.10 -17.55 -43.34
C LEU A 51 43.80 -16.08 -43.70
N LEU A 52 44.74 -15.16 -43.46
CA LEU A 52 44.56 -13.73 -43.72
C LEU A 52 45.04 -13.37 -45.14
N PRO A 53 44.13 -12.98 -46.07
CA PRO A 53 44.51 -12.60 -47.43
C PRO A 53 45.07 -11.17 -47.53
N LEU A 54 45.09 -10.43 -46.43
CA LEU A 54 45.48 -9.03 -46.33
C LEU A 54 46.63 -8.85 -45.33
N PRO A 55 47.47 -7.81 -45.49
CA PRO A 55 48.45 -7.44 -44.49
C PRO A 55 47.76 -7.08 -43.16
N MET A 56 48.42 -7.44 -42.05
CA MET A 56 47.87 -7.38 -40.69
C MET A 56 47.25 -6.02 -40.32
N LEU A 57 47.89 -4.92 -40.74
CA LEU A 57 47.41 -3.57 -40.44
C LEU A 57 46.07 -3.25 -41.11
N ASP A 58 45.89 -3.66 -42.37
CA ASP A 58 44.66 -3.38 -43.12
C ASP A 58 43.52 -4.28 -42.67
N ALA A 59 43.83 -5.53 -42.29
CA ALA A 59 42.87 -6.42 -41.64
C ALA A 59 42.36 -5.86 -40.31
N VAL A 60 43.27 -5.34 -39.45
CA VAL A 60 42.90 -4.68 -38.18
C VAL A 60 41.99 -3.48 -38.44
N ARG A 61 42.34 -2.61 -39.39
CA ARG A 61 41.54 -1.42 -39.72
C ARG A 61 40.14 -1.78 -40.20
N LEU A 62 40.03 -2.73 -41.14
CA LEU A 62 38.75 -3.16 -41.70
C LEU A 62 37.87 -3.81 -40.63
N CYS A 63 38.44 -4.68 -39.79
CA CYS A 63 37.70 -5.33 -38.73
C CYS A 63 37.19 -4.35 -37.67
N ILE A 64 38.00 -3.39 -37.23
CA ILE A 64 37.58 -2.36 -36.27
C ILE A 64 36.44 -1.51 -36.86
N LEU A 65 36.55 -1.10 -38.12
CA LEU A 65 35.50 -0.32 -38.80
C LEU A 65 34.19 -1.10 -38.88
N LEU A 66 34.23 -2.36 -39.36
CA LEU A 66 33.04 -3.21 -39.48
C LEU A 66 32.42 -3.52 -38.12
N ALA A 67 33.25 -3.86 -37.11
CA ALA A 67 32.77 -4.16 -35.77
C ALA A 67 32.13 -2.96 -35.09
N SER A 68 32.71 -1.77 -35.27
CA SER A 68 32.14 -0.53 -34.72
C SER A 68 30.81 -0.19 -35.36
N PHE A 69 30.69 -0.40 -36.68
CA PHE A 69 29.46 -0.10 -37.42
C PHE A 69 28.34 -1.10 -37.09
N ILE A 70 28.63 -2.40 -37.19
CA ILE A 70 27.66 -3.47 -36.92
C ILE A 70 27.29 -3.46 -35.43
N GLY A 71 28.28 -3.40 -34.54
CA GLY A 71 28.07 -3.36 -33.10
C GLY A 71 27.28 -2.13 -32.64
N GLY A 72 27.59 -0.96 -33.20
CA GLY A 72 26.84 0.27 -32.93
C GLY A 72 25.38 0.18 -33.36
N ILE A 73 25.10 -0.31 -34.57
CA ILE A 73 23.74 -0.47 -35.09
C ILE A 73 22.94 -1.48 -34.25
N VAL A 74 23.51 -2.66 -33.98
CA VAL A 74 22.86 -3.71 -33.20
C VAL A 74 22.60 -3.24 -31.78
N SER A 75 23.57 -2.58 -31.15
CA SER A 75 23.40 -2.07 -29.79
C SER A 75 22.36 -0.96 -29.71
N ALA A 76 22.35 -0.01 -30.65
CA ALA A 76 21.34 1.03 -30.72
C ALA A 76 19.93 0.45 -30.91
N ALA A 77 19.76 -0.53 -31.81
CA ALA A 77 18.49 -1.20 -32.04
C ALA A 77 17.98 -1.92 -30.78
N LEU A 78 18.83 -2.71 -30.12
CA LEU A 78 18.49 -3.40 -28.87
C LEU A 78 18.12 -2.41 -27.75
N ALA A 79 18.87 -1.32 -27.62
CA ALA A 79 18.60 -0.32 -26.60
C ALA A 79 17.25 0.40 -26.83
N LEU A 80 16.90 0.69 -28.08
CA LEU A 80 15.59 1.27 -28.42
C LEU A 80 14.44 0.30 -28.13
N LEU A 81 14.59 -0.98 -28.51
CA LEU A 81 13.60 -2.01 -28.24
C LEU A 81 13.39 -2.22 -26.73
N ALA A 82 14.49 -2.37 -25.97
CA ALA A 82 14.45 -2.53 -24.52
C ALA A 82 13.84 -1.30 -23.84
N GLY A 83 14.24 -0.09 -24.25
CA GLY A 83 13.68 1.16 -23.73
C GLY A 83 12.17 1.28 -23.96
N HIS A 84 11.69 0.90 -25.15
CA HIS A 84 10.26 0.93 -25.46
C HIS A 84 9.47 -0.14 -24.67
N ALA A 85 10.04 -1.33 -24.49
CA ALA A 85 9.44 -2.39 -23.68
C ALA A 85 9.33 -2.00 -22.20
N ILE A 86 10.42 -1.45 -21.63
CA ILE A 86 10.44 -0.96 -20.23
C ILE A 86 9.43 0.17 -20.06
N HIS A 87 9.35 1.12 -21.00
CA HIS A 87 8.38 2.21 -20.93
C HIS A 87 6.93 1.71 -20.96
N LYS A 88 6.60 0.78 -21.87
CA LYS A 88 5.26 0.16 -21.91
C LYS A 88 4.94 -0.60 -20.63
N LEU A 89 5.91 -1.35 -20.09
CA LEU A 89 5.74 -2.08 -18.84
C LEU A 89 5.50 -1.12 -17.67
N ALA A 90 6.26 -0.03 -17.59
CA ALA A 90 6.11 0.98 -16.55
C ALA A 90 4.74 1.68 -16.63
N LEU A 91 4.30 2.07 -17.83
CA LEU A 91 2.97 2.67 -18.03
C LEU A 91 1.85 1.69 -17.69
N SER A 92 1.96 0.44 -18.13
CA SER A 92 0.97 -0.60 -17.80
C SER A 92 0.91 -0.81 -16.29
N ASN A 93 2.06 -0.91 -15.61
CA ASN A 93 2.11 -1.06 -14.16
C ASN A 93 1.51 0.14 -13.43
N ALA A 94 1.81 1.36 -13.86
CA ALA A 94 1.24 2.56 -13.27
C ALA A 94 -0.28 2.62 -13.45
N GLU A 95 -0.80 2.23 -14.62
CA GLU A 95 -2.24 2.19 -14.85
C GLU A 95 -2.91 1.05 -14.06
N PHE A 96 -2.28 -0.12 -13.97
CA PHE A 96 -2.73 -1.21 -13.09
C PHE A 96 -2.74 -0.78 -11.63
N GLU A 97 -1.72 -0.06 -11.17
CA GLU A 97 -1.60 0.41 -9.81
C GLU A 97 -2.65 1.49 -9.51
N ARG A 98 -2.93 2.38 -10.46
CA ARG A 98 -4.00 3.39 -10.38
C ARG A 98 -5.39 2.75 -10.34
N LEU A 99 -5.67 1.79 -11.21
CA LEU A 99 -6.93 1.02 -11.25
C LEU A 99 -7.11 0.15 -10.00
N SER A 100 -6.02 -0.20 -9.33
CA SER A 100 -6.00 -1.03 -8.12
C SER A 100 -5.99 -0.21 -6.82
N ARG A 101 -6.42 1.06 -6.83
CA ARG A 101 -6.57 1.87 -5.60
C ARG A 101 -7.98 1.89 -5.03
N THR A 102 -8.96 1.51 -5.83
CA THR A 102 -10.38 1.55 -5.46
C THR A 102 -10.93 0.15 -5.26
N ASP A 103 -11.84 0.00 -4.31
CA ASP A 103 -12.63 -1.22 -4.17
C ASP A 103 -13.78 -1.18 -5.17
N MET A 104 -13.88 -2.22 -6.00
CA MET A 104 -14.80 -2.26 -7.15
C MET A 104 -16.28 -2.26 -6.76
N LEU A 105 -16.62 -2.75 -5.56
CA LEU A 105 -18.00 -2.80 -5.10
C LEU A 105 -18.43 -1.48 -4.46
N SER A 106 -17.63 -0.96 -3.53
CA SER A 106 -17.96 0.27 -2.79
C SER A 106 -17.68 1.56 -3.57
N GLY A 107 -16.75 1.52 -4.54
CA GLY A 107 -16.23 2.71 -5.21
C GLY A 107 -15.30 3.57 -4.33
N LEU A 108 -15.09 3.19 -3.06
CA LEU A 108 -14.17 3.86 -2.15
C LEU A 108 -12.72 3.43 -2.43
N LEU A 109 -11.77 4.07 -1.75
CA LEU A 109 -10.40 3.55 -1.71
C LEU A 109 -10.39 2.13 -1.10
N ASN A 110 -9.42 1.32 -1.51
CA ASN A 110 -9.19 0.03 -0.88
C ASN A 110 -8.21 0.12 0.30
N ARG A 111 -8.05 -0.98 1.02
CA ARG A 111 -7.12 -1.08 2.17
C ARG A 111 -5.70 -0.59 1.83
N ARG A 112 -5.17 -0.93 0.65
CA ARG A 112 -3.81 -0.52 0.27
C ARG A 112 -3.72 1.01 0.14
N ALA A 113 -4.63 1.62 -0.61
CA ALA A 113 -4.65 3.07 -0.79
C ALA A 113 -4.93 3.82 0.53
N PHE A 114 -5.70 3.21 1.43
CA PHE A 114 -5.93 3.75 2.77
C PHE A 114 -4.67 3.75 3.64
N THR A 115 -3.92 2.64 3.70
CA THR A 115 -2.67 2.57 4.45
C THR A 115 -1.66 3.61 3.94
N GLU A 116 -1.51 3.72 2.62
CA GLU A 116 -0.63 4.73 2.02
C GLU A 116 -1.07 6.17 2.34
N ALA A 117 -2.37 6.42 2.49
CA ALA A 117 -2.89 7.71 2.91
C ALA A 117 -2.61 7.97 4.40
N LEU A 118 -2.81 6.97 5.26
CA LEU A 118 -2.56 7.04 6.69
C LEU A 118 -1.09 7.34 7.01
N ASP A 119 -0.17 6.75 6.24
CA ASP A 119 1.27 6.97 6.40
C ASP A 119 1.69 8.43 6.08
N ARG A 120 0.90 9.15 5.29
CA ARG A 120 1.15 10.55 4.91
C ARG A 120 0.55 11.56 5.89
N VAL A 121 -0.30 11.13 6.82
CA VAL A 121 -0.92 12.03 7.79
C VAL A 121 0.11 12.40 8.85
N GLU A 122 0.33 13.69 9.10
CA GLU A 122 1.30 14.13 10.11
C GLU A 122 0.66 14.29 11.49
N ALA A 123 -0.38 15.13 11.59
CA ALA A 123 -1.12 15.44 12.82
C ALA A 123 -2.54 15.97 12.49
N ASP A 124 -3.29 16.36 13.53
CA ASP A 124 -4.60 17.03 13.43
C ASP A 124 -5.63 16.22 12.62
N ALA A 125 -5.68 14.92 12.92
CA ALA A 125 -6.63 14.01 12.31
C ALA A 125 -7.03 12.90 13.29
N SER A 126 -8.18 12.28 13.07
CA SER A 126 -8.56 11.03 13.72
C SER A 126 -8.61 9.89 12.71
N LEU A 127 -8.06 8.74 13.10
CA LEU A 127 -8.30 7.47 12.45
C LEU A 127 -9.60 6.89 13.00
N VAL A 128 -10.48 6.48 12.09
CA VAL A 128 -11.76 5.86 12.43
C VAL A 128 -11.85 4.51 11.72
N ILE A 129 -12.20 3.46 12.47
CA ILE A 129 -12.51 2.15 11.90
C ILE A 129 -13.98 1.87 12.18
N PHE A 130 -14.72 1.55 11.12
CA PHE A 130 -16.13 1.25 11.16
C PHE A 130 -16.38 -0.22 10.80
N ASP A 131 -17.46 -0.77 11.35
CA ASP A 131 -17.95 -2.10 11.01
C ASP A 131 -19.48 -2.14 11.01
N VAL A 132 -20.05 -2.70 9.94
CA VAL A 132 -21.50 -2.86 9.80
C VAL A 132 -22.01 -3.92 10.77
N ASP A 133 -22.88 -3.52 11.69
CA ASP A 133 -23.36 -4.39 12.73
C ASP A 133 -24.20 -5.53 12.15
N ARG A 134 -23.85 -6.77 12.55
CA ARG A 134 -24.58 -8.00 12.17
C ARG A 134 -24.65 -8.22 10.66
N PHE A 135 -23.66 -7.75 9.89
CA PHE A 135 -23.62 -7.90 8.44
C PHE A 135 -23.80 -9.35 7.97
N LYS A 136 -23.17 -10.32 8.64
CA LYS A 136 -23.37 -11.75 8.36
C LYS A 136 -24.85 -12.17 8.42
N THR A 137 -25.61 -11.68 9.40
CA THR A 137 -27.05 -12.00 9.52
C THR A 137 -27.85 -11.46 8.33
N ILE A 138 -27.44 -10.34 7.74
CA ILE A 138 -28.06 -9.79 6.54
C ILE A 138 -27.80 -10.72 5.36
N ASN A 139 -26.55 -11.13 5.16
CA ASN A 139 -26.19 -12.09 4.10
C ASN A 139 -26.92 -13.43 4.25
N ASP A 140 -26.95 -13.97 5.48
CA ASP A 140 -27.59 -15.25 5.76
C ASP A 140 -29.11 -15.19 5.53
N ARG A 141 -29.74 -14.03 5.73
CA ARG A 141 -31.20 -13.85 5.60
C ARG A 141 -31.66 -13.42 4.22
N TYR A 142 -30.91 -12.55 3.55
CA TYR A 142 -31.32 -11.88 2.31
C TYR A 142 -30.37 -12.15 1.13
N GLY A 143 -29.37 -13.00 1.31
CA GLY A 143 -28.38 -13.34 0.29
C GLY A 143 -27.28 -12.29 0.12
N HIS A 144 -26.20 -12.71 -0.55
CA HIS A 144 -25.02 -11.88 -0.75
C HIS A 144 -25.27 -10.62 -1.58
N ALA A 145 -26.18 -10.66 -2.57
CA ALA A 145 -26.54 -9.49 -3.36
C ALA A 145 -27.14 -8.35 -2.49
N SER A 146 -27.89 -8.72 -1.45
CA SER A 146 -28.42 -7.76 -0.48
C SER A 146 -27.33 -7.20 0.43
N GLY A 147 -26.34 -8.01 0.81
CA GLY A 147 -25.14 -7.52 1.49
C GLY A 147 -24.34 -6.54 0.63
N ASP A 148 -24.19 -6.82 -0.65
CA ASP A 148 -23.53 -5.92 -1.60
C ASP A 148 -24.26 -4.57 -1.72
N ALA A 149 -25.60 -4.59 -1.78
CA ALA A 149 -26.42 -3.38 -1.75
C ALA A 149 -26.21 -2.57 -0.46
N VAL A 150 -26.07 -3.24 0.69
CA VAL A 150 -25.75 -2.58 1.96
C VAL A 150 -24.38 -1.91 1.92
N ILE A 151 -23.35 -2.58 1.40
CA ILE A 151 -22.02 -2.00 1.25
C ILE A 151 -22.05 -0.76 0.35
N ILE A 152 -22.75 -0.83 -0.78
CA ILE A 152 -22.90 0.29 -1.71
C ILE A 152 -23.57 1.48 -1.02
N ALA A 153 -24.68 1.26 -0.30
CA ALA A 153 -25.41 2.32 0.38
C ALA A 153 -24.57 3.02 1.48
N VAL A 154 -23.87 2.24 2.31
CA VAL A 154 -22.95 2.79 3.33
C VAL A 154 -21.85 3.63 2.68
N SER A 155 -21.31 3.16 1.55
CA SER A 155 -20.24 3.85 0.83
C SER A 155 -20.67 5.20 0.25
N GLN A 156 -21.92 5.28 -0.23
CA GLN A 156 -22.52 6.53 -0.69
C GLN A 156 -22.71 7.53 0.45
N ILE A 157 -23.17 7.07 1.62
CA ILE A 157 -23.33 7.92 2.81
C ILE A 157 -21.97 8.46 3.26
N PHE A 158 -20.95 7.61 3.34
CA PHE A 158 -19.59 8.06 3.66
C PHE A 158 -19.08 9.11 2.67
N SER A 159 -19.28 8.89 1.37
CA SER A 159 -18.85 9.85 0.34
C SER A 159 -19.60 11.18 0.41
N SER A 160 -20.80 11.22 1.01
CA SER A 160 -21.58 12.45 1.18
C SER A 160 -21.15 13.30 2.38
N ILE A 161 -20.58 12.67 3.43
CA ILE A 161 -20.18 13.35 4.66
C ILE A 161 -18.67 13.62 4.71
N PHE A 162 -17.87 12.66 4.25
CA PHE A 162 -16.43 12.79 4.20
C PHE A 162 -16.01 13.37 2.85
N GLY A 163 -15.40 14.54 2.87
CA GLY A 163 -15.00 15.27 1.68
C GLY A 163 -13.78 16.15 1.91
N GLY A 164 -13.29 16.76 0.84
CA GLY A 164 -12.12 17.64 0.89
C GLY A 164 -10.83 16.87 1.21
N ARG A 165 -10.28 17.07 2.41
CA ARG A 165 -9.03 16.42 2.85
C ARG A 165 -9.24 15.02 3.44
N ASP A 166 -10.48 14.67 3.76
CA ASP A 166 -10.77 13.38 4.39
C ASP A 166 -10.56 12.21 3.42
N VAL A 167 -10.23 11.07 4.00
CA VAL A 167 -9.98 9.84 3.26
C VAL A 167 -10.94 8.79 3.74
N VAL A 168 -11.65 8.13 2.83
CA VAL A 168 -12.55 7.01 3.14
C VAL A 168 -12.21 5.80 2.30
N ALA A 169 -12.26 4.63 2.92
CA ALA A 169 -11.88 3.38 2.29
C ALA A 169 -12.69 2.20 2.80
N ARG A 170 -12.82 1.18 1.95
CA ARG A 170 -13.23 -0.16 2.38
C ARG A 170 -11.98 -0.97 2.71
N LEU A 171 -11.91 -1.44 3.95
CA LEU A 171 -10.76 -2.19 4.46
C LEU A 171 -10.98 -3.69 4.30
N GLY A 172 -12.21 -4.17 4.47
CA GLY A 172 -12.55 -5.60 4.46
C GLY A 172 -13.94 -5.87 3.90
N GLY A 173 -14.53 -7.01 4.27
CA GLY A 173 -15.88 -7.39 3.84
C GLY A 173 -16.92 -6.36 4.27
N GLU A 174 -17.06 -6.16 5.58
CA GLU A 174 -17.96 -5.17 6.21
C GLU A 174 -17.24 -4.04 6.93
N GLU A 175 -15.91 -3.99 6.82
CA GLU A 175 -15.05 -3.03 7.53
C GLU A 175 -14.69 -1.85 6.64
N PHE A 176 -14.75 -0.65 7.21
CA PHE A 176 -14.39 0.59 6.55
C PHE A 176 -13.46 1.43 7.41
N GLY A 177 -12.69 2.29 6.77
CA GLY A 177 -11.76 3.21 7.41
C GLY A 177 -12.01 4.63 6.97
N ALA A 178 -11.90 5.58 7.90
CA ALA A 178 -11.82 6.99 7.58
C ALA A 178 -10.62 7.66 8.26
N ILE A 179 -10.05 8.65 7.59
CA ILE A 179 -9.12 9.62 8.16
C ILE A 179 -9.83 10.97 8.10
N VAL A 180 -10.19 11.49 9.26
CA VAL A 180 -10.95 12.74 9.39
C VAL A 180 -10.00 13.83 9.84
N HIS A 181 -9.80 14.85 9.03
CA HIS A 181 -8.89 15.97 9.33
C HIS A 181 -9.63 17.10 10.04
N GLY A 182 -8.91 17.82 10.90
CA GLY A 182 -9.40 18.99 11.63
C GLY A 182 -8.74 19.11 12.99
N HIS A 183 -8.61 20.32 13.53
CA HIS A 183 -7.98 20.52 14.84
C HIS A 183 -8.90 20.13 16.00
N ASP A 184 -10.20 20.41 15.90
CA ASP A 184 -11.16 20.15 16.98
C ASP A 184 -11.64 18.69 16.98
N MET A 185 -11.34 17.98 18.06
CA MET A 185 -11.79 16.60 18.27
C MET A 185 -13.32 16.49 18.35
N ALA A 186 -13.98 17.44 18.99
CA ALA A 186 -15.44 17.41 19.15
C ALA A 186 -16.14 17.53 17.80
N GLU A 187 -15.65 18.39 16.90
CA GLU A 187 -16.14 18.53 15.53
C GLU A 187 -15.95 17.23 14.73
N ARG A 188 -14.77 16.60 14.83
CA ARG A 188 -14.51 15.32 14.16
C ARG A 188 -15.46 14.23 14.64
N ILE A 189 -15.67 14.10 15.96
CA ILE A 189 -16.59 13.13 16.54
C ILE A 189 -18.04 13.41 16.11
N ALA A 190 -18.48 14.68 16.11
CA ALA A 190 -19.82 15.05 15.68
C ALA A 190 -20.11 14.60 14.24
N ARG A 191 -19.18 14.80 13.31
CA ARG A 191 -19.32 14.33 11.92
C ARG A 191 -19.41 12.81 11.82
N ILE A 192 -18.71 12.08 12.69
CA ILE A 192 -18.77 10.61 12.72
C ILE A 192 -20.11 10.14 13.31
N GLU A 193 -20.64 10.84 14.31
CA GLU A 193 -21.99 10.62 14.85
C GLU A 193 -23.09 10.88 13.81
N ASP A 194 -22.96 11.94 13.00
CA ASP A 194 -23.89 12.23 11.90
C ASP A 194 -23.94 11.07 10.89
N VAL A 195 -22.77 10.51 10.55
CA VAL A 195 -22.67 9.33 9.68
C VAL A 195 -23.42 8.14 10.27
N LYS A 196 -23.22 7.86 11.56
CA LYS A 196 -23.90 6.76 12.25
C LYS A 196 -25.41 6.96 12.25
N ALA A 197 -25.88 8.18 12.54
CA ALA A 197 -27.30 8.52 12.55
C ALA A 197 -27.93 8.36 11.15
N LEU A 198 -27.26 8.88 10.11
CA LEU A 198 -27.72 8.75 8.73
C LEU A 198 -27.82 7.29 8.28
N ILE A 199 -26.84 6.45 8.63
CA ILE A 199 -26.89 5.01 8.32
C ILE A 199 -28.06 4.33 9.03
N ALA A 200 -28.31 4.68 10.30
CA ALA A 200 -29.40 4.09 11.08
C ALA A 200 -30.79 4.48 10.55
N GLU A 201 -30.93 5.68 9.99
CA GLU A 201 -32.18 6.19 9.41
C GLU A 201 -32.39 5.75 7.95
N HIS A 202 -31.33 5.33 7.26
CA HIS A 202 -31.39 4.98 5.84
C HIS A 202 -31.90 3.54 5.63
N ALA A 203 -33.12 3.42 5.09
CA ALA A 203 -33.67 2.15 4.66
C ALA A 203 -33.06 1.70 3.32
N ILE A 204 -32.37 0.56 3.33
CA ILE A 204 -31.67 0.01 2.16
C ILE A 204 -32.57 -1.01 1.49
N ALA A 205 -32.84 -0.82 0.20
CA ALA A 205 -33.60 -1.78 -0.60
C ALA A 205 -32.83 -3.09 -0.76
N VAL A 206 -33.47 -4.21 -0.41
CA VAL A 206 -32.91 -5.57 -0.48
C VAL A 206 -33.93 -6.52 -1.06
N GLU A 207 -33.52 -7.75 -1.40
CA GLU A 207 -34.45 -8.75 -1.89
C GLU A 207 -35.56 -9.03 -0.86
N GLY A 208 -36.82 -8.82 -1.26
CA GLY A 208 -37.97 -9.03 -0.38
C GLY A 208 -38.34 -7.86 0.54
N GLY A 209 -37.71 -6.68 0.42
CA GLY A 209 -38.16 -5.47 1.13
C GLY A 209 -37.09 -4.40 1.32
N ALA A 210 -37.04 -3.83 2.52
CA ALA A 210 -36.01 -2.89 2.94
C ALA A 210 -35.46 -3.29 4.32
N VAL A 211 -34.18 -3.04 4.54
CA VAL A 211 -33.49 -3.29 5.81
C VAL A 211 -32.87 -2.01 6.34
N THR A 212 -33.00 -1.79 7.64
CA THR A 212 -32.25 -0.76 8.38
C THR A 212 -31.07 -1.43 9.07
N ILE A 213 -29.90 -0.83 8.96
CA ILE A 213 -28.67 -1.34 9.56
C ILE A 213 -28.12 -0.34 10.58
N THR A 214 -27.19 -0.79 11.41
CA THR A 214 -26.42 0.11 12.28
C THR A 214 -24.94 -0.12 12.05
N ILE A 215 -24.13 0.84 12.50
CA ILE A 215 -22.68 0.76 12.40
C ILE A 215 -22.07 1.04 13.77
N SER A 216 -21.00 0.32 14.08
CA SER A 216 -20.14 0.61 15.22
C SER A 216 -18.83 1.19 14.75
N ALA A 217 -18.26 2.14 15.50
CA ALA A 217 -16.99 2.76 15.14
C ALA A 217 -16.05 2.89 16.35
N GLY A 218 -14.75 2.75 16.08
CA GLY A 218 -13.68 3.08 17.00
C GLY A 218 -12.84 4.23 16.47
N ILE A 219 -12.55 5.21 17.34
CA ILE A 219 -11.79 6.42 16.98
C ILE A 219 -10.48 6.45 17.77
N ALA A 220 -9.38 6.80 17.07
CA ALA A 220 -8.11 7.14 17.69
C ALA A 220 -7.48 8.39 17.05
N ASP A 221 -6.94 9.28 17.86
CA ASP A 221 -6.35 10.53 17.39
C ASP A 221 -4.91 10.35 16.89
N ILE A 222 -4.59 11.05 15.80
CA ILE A 222 -3.26 11.10 15.20
C ILE A 222 -2.61 12.43 15.58
N TRP A 223 -1.50 12.34 16.29
CA TRP A 223 -0.68 13.48 16.71
C TRP A 223 0.79 13.19 16.41
N GLY A 224 1.59 14.24 16.20
CA GLY A 224 2.93 14.17 15.62
C GLY A 224 3.91 13.09 16.14
N PRO A 225 3.99 12.79 17.45
CA PRO A 225 4.90 11.75 17.94
C PRO A 225 4.33 10.32 17.88
N ARG A 226 3.05 10.14 17.52
CA ARG A 226 2.36 8.86 17.60
C ARG A 226 2.63 8.00 16.35
N ARG A 227 3.05 6.75 16.59
CA ARG A 227 3.15 5.73 15.55
C ARG A 227 1.78 5.38 14.96
N LYS A 228 1.70 5.23 13.64
CA LYS A 228 0.44 4.91 12.93
C LYS A 228 -0.13 3.55 13.33
N GLU A 229 0.73 2.56 13.54
CA GLU A 229 0.30 1.24 14.04
C GLU A 229 -0.37 1.34 15.42
N ALA A 230 0.10 2.24 16.29
CA ALA A 230 -0.48 2.45 17.61
C ALA A 230 -1.82 3.20 17.55
N ALA A 231 -2.02 4.08 16.56
CA ALA A 231 -3.32 4.68 16.30
C ALA A 231 -4.32 3.63 15.79
N TYR A 232 -3.89 2.80 14.83
CA TYR A 232 -4.72 1.72 14.28
C TYR A 232 -5.14 0.72 15.36
N ALA A 233 -4.19 0.25 16.18
CA ALA A 233 -4.49 -0.67 17.28
C ALA A 233 -5.42 -0.08 18.35
N ALA A 234 -5.37 1.24 18.58
CA ALA A 234 -6.27 1.90 19.52
C ALA A 234 -7.69 2.06 18.95
N ALA A 235 -7.81 2.43 17.67
CA ALA A 235 -9.10 2.50 16.98
C ALA A 235 -9.77 1.12 16.93
N ASP A 236 -9.01 0.05 16.67
CA ASP A 236 -9.53 -1.33 16.68
C ASP A 236 -10.03 -1.76 18.07
N LYS A 237 -9.30 -1.45 19.13
CA LYS A 237 -9.75 -1.69 20.52
C LYS A 237 -11.01 -0.91 20.86
N ALA A 238 -11.10 0.35 20.43
CA ALA A 238 -12.28 1.17 20.62
C ALA A 238 -13.50 0.59 19.87
N LEU A 239 -13.32 0.12 18.64
CA LEU A 239 -14.36 -0.55 17.85
C LEU A 239 -14.81 -1.85 18.53
N TYR A 240 -13.86 -2.65 19.03
CA TYR A 240 -14.18 -3.84 19.81
C TYR A 240 -15.05 -3.49 21.02
N LEU A 241 -14.71 -2.44 21.76
CA LEU A 241 -15.50 -1.97 22.89
C LEU A 241 -16.89 -1.48 22.44
N ALA A 242 -17.00 -0.76 21.32
CA ALA A 242 -18.27 -0.34 20.75
C ALA A 242 -19.20 -1.55 20.50
N LYS A 243 -18.66 -2.62 19.92
CA LYS A 243 -19.40 -3.87 19.68
C LYS A 243 -19.77 -4.58 20.99
N ALA A 244 -18.87 -4.60 21.97
CA ALA A 244 -19.08 -5.26 23.27
C ALA A 244 -20.14 -4.55 24.12
N LEU A 245 -20.21 -3.21 24.07
CA LEU A 245 -21.17 -2.42 24.83
C LEU A 245 -22.58 -2.40 24.22
N GLY A 246 -22.82 -3.14 23.12
CA GLY A 246 -24.16 -3.30 22.55
C GLY A 246 -24.32 -2.75 21.14
N ARG A 247 -23.22 -2.45 20.42
CA ARG A 247 -23.23 -1.98 19.01
C ARG A 247 -23.93 -0.63 18.83
N ASN A 248 -24.11 -0.20 17.57
CA ASN A 248 -24.71 1.08 17.16
C ASN A 248 -24.12 2.27 17.93
N ARG A 249 -22.80 2.33 18.04
CA ARG A 249 -22.12 3.36 18.82
C ARG A 249 -20.73 3.63 18.32
N ILE A 250 -20.28 4.82 18.66
CA ILE A 250 -18.92 5.28 18.44
C ILE A 250 -18.24 5.31 19.80
N VAL A 251 -17.00 4.83 19.85
CA VAL A 251 -16.18 4.87 21.06
C VAL A 251 -14.85 5.53 20.70
N HIS A 252 -14.47 6.54 21.49
CA HIS A 252 -13.15 7.14 21.39
C HIS A 252 -12.14 6.35 22.24
N GLU A 253 -10.88 6.29 21.81
CA GLU A 253 -9.83 5.57 22.53
C GLU A 253 -9.64 6.02 23.99
N SER A 254 -9.94 7.29 24.30
CA SER A 254 -9.88 7.81 25.67
C SER A 254 -10.93 7.16 26.59
N GLU A 255 -12.09 6.77 26.06
CA GLU A 255 -13.14 6.09 26.82
C GLU A 255 -12.74 4.65 27.17
N TRP A 256 -12.02 3.96 26.28
CA TRP A 256 -11.43 2.66 26.57
C TRP A 256 -10.44 2.74 27.74
N MET A 257 -9.57 3.75 27.74
CA MET A 257 -8.61 3.95 28.83
C MET A 257 -9.33 4.15 30.17
N ASN A 258 -10.38 4.97 30.21
CA ASN A 258 -11.15 5.18 31.44
C ASN A 258 -11.82 3.90 31.96
N GLN A 259 -12.37 3.05 31.08
CA GLN A 259 -13.01 1.80 31.50
C GLN A 259 -12.03 0.70 31.92
N ALA A 260 -10.86 0.62 31.29
CA ALA A 260 -9.79 -0.30 31.69
C ALA A 260 -9.23 0.06 33.07
N TRP A 261 -9.07 1.36 33.34
CA TRP A 261 -8.70 1.86 34.66
C TRP A 261 -9.77 1.55 35.71
N HIS A 262 -11.06 1.77 35.41
CA HIS A 262 -12.14 1.45 36.34
C HIS A 262 -12.23 -0.05 36.66
N ARG A 263 -12.08 -0.94 35.67
CA ARG A 263 -12.05 -2.40 35.90
C ARG A 263 -10.85 -2.85 36.75
N CYS A 264 -9.66 -2.28 36.51
CA CYS A 264 -8.48 -2.59 37.31
C CYS A 264 -8.60 -2.06 38.76
N SER A 265 -9.25 -0.92 38.96
CA SER A 265 -9.50 -0.36 40.30
C SER A 265 -10.62 -1.05 41.09
N THR A 266 -11.57 -1.72 40.41
CA THR A 266 -12.61 -2.51 41.07
C THR A 266 -12.14 -3.92 41.44
N ASP A 267 -11.17 -4.48 40.71
CA ASP A 267 -10.57 -5.77 41.04
C ASP A 267 -9.58 -5.69 42.23
N GLU A 268 -9.20 -4.50 42.69
CA GLU A 268 -8.41 -4.31 43.92
C GLU A 268 -9.23 -4.36 45.22
N GLN A 269 -10.55 -4.62 45.17
CA GLN A 269 -11.40 -4.77 46.36
C GLN A 269 -12.03 -6.16 46.56
N GLU A 270 -11.78 -7.14 45.68
CA GLU A 270 -12.20 -8.53 45.92
C GLU A 270 -11.00 -9.42 46.28
N THR A 271 -10.82 -9.58 47.60
CA THR A 271 -10.22 -10.73 48.30
C THR A 271 -9.08 -11.47 47.61
N VAL A 272 -7.86 -11.25 48.10
CA VAL A 272 -6.72 -12.16 47.99
C VAL A 272 -7.09 -13.52 48.60
N PRO A 273 -7.11 -14.64 47.84
CA PRO A 273 -6.94 -15.96 48.43
C PRO A 273 -5.44 -16.21 48.58
N ASP A 274 -5.03 -16.50 49.81
CA ASP A 274 -3.70 -17.03 50.15
C ASP A 274 -3.34 -18.17 49.19
N HIS A 275 -2.39 -17.94 48.29
CA HIS A 275 -1.38 -18.90 47.83
C HIS A 275 -0.45 -18.21 46.83
N VAL A 276 0.47 -17.40 47.35
CA VAL A 276 1.67 -16.99 46.61
C VAL A 276 2.88 -17.55 47.35
N GLU A 277 3.40 -18.67 46.86
CA GLU A 277 4.80 -18.99 47.09
C GLU A 277 5.43 -19.50 45.78
N GLN A 278 6.65 -19.00 45.54
CA GLN A 278 7.62 -19.39 44.52
C GLN A 278 7.55 -18.71 43.15
N TYR A 279 8.02 -17.45 43.09
CA TYR A 279 9.09 -17.09 42.15
C TYR A 279 10.07 -16.14 42.85
N ARG A 280 11.15 -16.70 43.42
CA ARG A 280 12.33 -15.95 43.87
C ARG A 280 13.30 -15.78 42.70
N TYR A 281 13.63 -14.52 42.42
CA TYR A 281 14.91 -13.94 41.99
C TYR A 281 15.88 -14.75 41.11
N GLY A 282 16.31 -14.12 40.02
CA GLY A 282 17.49 -14.54 39.27
C GLY A 282 17.97 -13.57 38.19
N THR A 283 18.28 -12.32 38.56
CA THR A 283 19.20 -11.48 37.76
C THR A 283 20.62 -11.76 38.23
N ARG A 284 21.50 -12.23 37.34
CA ARG A 284 22.95 -11.94 37.41
C ARG A 284 23.70 -12.40 36.15
N ILE A 285 24.41 -11.42 35.58
CA ILE A 285 25.60 -11.45 34.70
C ILE A 285 25.36 -11.89 33.24
#